data_AF-A0A1H3V287-F1
#
_entry.id   AF-A0A1H3V287-F1
#
_cell.length_a   1.000
_cell.length_b   1.000
_cell.length_c   1.000
_cell.angle_alpha   90.00
_cell.angle_beta   90.00
_cell.angle_gamma   90.00
#
_symmetry.space_group_name_H-M   'P 1'
#
loop_
_entity.id
_entity.type
_entity.pdbx_description
1 polymer ?
#
loop_
_entity_poly.entity_id
_entity_poly.type
_entity_poly.pdbx_seq_one_letter_code
_entity_poly.pdbx_strand_id
1 'polypeptide(L)'
;MSDRSMQTNVQAYHEVVVKALIEAKQKEVKAEKKLIQAGICFIFVLIIGCGYLFYQLTVHGVGSSFLSFLLSDIYILSWLAALFITYKLFEAKSKKFEKAENDFDELKEDIIDRSSDIWHTAQLEEIRMHQYHDLKTKHDINLYHK
;
A
#
# COMPACT_ATOMS: atom_id res chain seq x y z
N MET A 1 35.90 13.87 -25.99
CA MET A 1 34.49 14.13 -26.39
C MET A 1 33.55 13.00 -25.94
N SER A 2 34.01 11.74 -25.86
CA SER A 2 33.22 10.57 -25.42
C SER A 2 32.81 10.57 -23.93
N ASP A 3 33.66 11.07 -23.02
CA ASP A 3 33.37 11.06 -21.57
C ASP A 3 32.22 11.97 -21.14
N ARG A 4 32.10 13.16 -21.73
CA ARG A 4 31.01 14.09 -21.39
C ARG A 4 29.65 13.52 -21.74
N SER A 5 29.50 12.93 -22.93
CA SER A 5 28.23 12.31 -23.37
C SER A 5 27.84 11.10 -22.54
N MET A 6 28.83 10.37 -21.99
CA MET A 6 28.59 9.23 -21.11
C MET A 6 28.13 9.70 -19.72
N GLN A 7 28.77 10.73 -19.16
CA GLN A 7 28.37 11.34 -17.90
C GLN A 7 26.96 11.96 -17.96
N THR A 8 26.59 12.62 -19.06
CA THR A 8 25.24 13.19 -19.22
C THR A 8 24.17 12.10 -19.33
N ASN A 9 24.46 10.98 -20.00
CA ASN A 9 23.53 9.84 -20.09
C ASN A 9 23.34 9.13 -18.73
N VAL A 10 24.42 8.95 -17.96
CA VAL A 10 24.33 8.35 -16.63
C VAL A 10 23.54 9.24 -15.67
N GLN A 11 23.74 10.55 -15.70
CA GLN A 11 22.95 11.50 -14.91
C GLN A 11 21.46 11.48 -15.30
N ALA A 12 21.16 11.50 -16.60
CA ALA A 12 19.78 11.46 -17.09
C ALA A 12 19.06 10.15 -16.73
N TYR A 13 19.73 9.01 -16.90
CA TYR A 13 19.21 7.71 -16.47
C TYR A 13 18.94 7.70 -14.96
N HIS A 14 19.87 8.24 -14.19
CA HIS A 14 19.77 8.27 -12.74
C HIS A 14 18.61 9.13 -12.24
N GLU A 15 18.41 10.34 -12.79
CA GLU A 15 17.27 11.18 -12.44
C GLU A 15 15.93 10.50 -12.75
N VAL A 16 15.83 9.80 -13.89
CA VAL A 16 14.63 9.06 -14.28
C VAL A 16 14.36 7.92 -13.29
N VAL A 17 15.39 7.17 -12.90
CA VAL A 17 15.29 6.06 -11.95
C VAL A 17 14.90 6.53 -10.55
N VAL A 18 15.57 7.56 -10.02
CA VAL A 18 15.27 8.14 -8.71
C VAL A 18 13.84 8.67 -8.68
N LYS A 19 13.42 9.38 -9.73
CA LYS A 19 12.05 9.87 -9.84
C LYS A 19 11.04 8.73 -9.91
N ALA A 20 11.31 7.67 -10.67
CA ALA A 20 10.45 6.49 -10.75
C ALA A 20 10.29 5.79 -9.39
N LEU A 21 11.39 5.61 -8.63
CA LEU A 21 11.37 5.05 -7.28
C LEU A 21 10.55 5.90 -6.31
N ILE A 22 10.75 7.22 -6.32
CA ILE A 22 9.99 8.14 -5.47
C ILE A 22 8.50 8.09 -5.82
N GLU A 23 8.17 8.09 -7.11
CA GLU A 23 6.78 8.00 -7.58
C GLU A 23 6.13 6.66 -7.20
N ALA A 24 6.86 5.55 -7.31
CA ALA A 24 6.41 4.22 -6.90
C ALA A 24 6.17 4.16 -5.38
N LYS A 25 7.13 4.64 -4.57
CA LYS A 25 6.98 4.71 -3.10
C LYS A 25 5.80 5.60 -2.69
N GLN A 26 5.60 6.73 -3.38
CA GLN A 26 4.44 7.58 -3.14
C GLN A 26 3.11 6.90 -3.50
N LYS A 27 3.07 6.05 -4.53
CA LYS A 27 1.87 5.28 -4.91
C LYS A 27 1.55 4.23 -3.85
N GLU A 28 2.56 3.52 -3.35
CA GLU A 28 2.45 2.55 -2.24
C GLU A 28 1.85 3.23 -1.00
N VAL A 29 2.46 4.32 -0.51
CA VAL A 29 1.97 5.08 0.67
C VAL A 29 0.55 5.62 0.46
N LYS A 30 0.20 6.07 -0.75
CA LYS A 30 -1.17 6.50 -1.07
C LYS A 30 -2.16 5.34 -1.06
N ALA A 31 -1.74 4.16 -1.50
CA ALA A 31 -2.56 2.96 -1.46
C ALA A 31 -2.76 2.47 -0.01
N GLU A 32 -1.70 2.48 0.78
CA GLU A 32 -1.69 2.16 2.21
C GLU A 32 -2.67 3.04 2.99
N LYS A 33 -2.58 4.38 2.83
CA LYS A 33 -3.51 5.31 3.49
C LYS A 33 -4.97 5.02 3.14
N LYS A 34 -5.25 4.66 1.88
CA LYS A 34 -6.62 4.29 1.44
C LYS A 34 -7.05 2.94 2.01
N LEU A 35 -6.14 1.99 2.20
CA LEU A 35 -6.40 0.72 2.87
C LEU A 35 -6.72 0.93 4.34
N ILE A 36 -5.91 1.72 5.06
CA ILE A 36 -6.14 2.09 6.45
C ILE A 36 -7.49 2.80 6.61
N GLN A 37 -7.80 3.77 5.74
CA GLN A 37 -9.10 4.45 5.77
C GLN A 37 -10.27 3.49 5.54
N ALA A 38 -10.14 2.53 4.61
CA ALA A 38 -11.16 1.50 4.39
C ALA A 38 -11.30 0.56 5.60
N GLY A 39 -10.17 0.18 6.24
CA GLY A 39 -10.14 -0.63 7.45
C GLY A 39 -10.82 0.06 8.64
N ILE A 40 -10.53 1.36 8.87
CA ILE A 40 -11.20 2.15 9.91
C ILE A 40 -12.70 2.21 9.67
N CYS A 41 -13.13 2.44 8.42
CA CYS A 41 -14.55 2.44 8.06
C CYS A 41 -15.22 1.09 8.36
N PHE A 42 -14.56 -0.02 8.00
CA PHE A 42 -15.05 -1.37 8.29
C PHE A 42 -15.19 -1.63 9.80
N ILE A 43 -14.17 -1.30 10.59
CA ILE A 43 -14.19 -1.43 12.05
C ILE A 43 -15.33 -0.59 12.65
N PHE A 44 -15.51 0.64 12.18
CA PHE A 44 -16.57 1.52 12.67
C PHE A 44 -17.97 0.95 12.42
N VAL A 45 -18.22 0.43 11.21
CA VAL A 45 -19.50 -0.25 10.87
C VAL A 45 -19.70 -1.49 11.74
N LEU A 46 -18.63 -2.25 12.00
CA LEU A 46 -18.68 -3.43 12.86
C LEU A 46 -19.08 -3.06 14.31
N ILE A 47 -18.43 -2.05 14.89
CA ILE A 47 -18.72 -1.59 16.26
C ILE A 47 -20.18 -1.13 16.39
N ILE A 48 -20.68 -0.35 15.43
CA ILE A 48 -22.07 0.15 15.47
C ILE A 48 -23.07 -1.01 15.47
N GLY A 49 -22.92 -1.97 14.57
CA GLY A 49 -23.89 -3.08 14.53
C GLY A 49 -23.72 -4.09 15.64
N CYS A 50 -22.50 -4.32 16.15
CA CYS A 50 -22.31 -5.09 17.36
C CYS A 50 -23.00 -4.42 18.57
N GLY A 51 -22.89 -3.09 18.70
CA GLY A 51 -23.58 -2.32 19.72
C GLY A 51 -25.11 -2.42 19.58
N TYR A 52 -25.63 -2.30 18.35
CA TYR A 52 -27.05 -2.44 18.06
C TYR A 52 -27.56 -3.85 18.41
N LEU A 53 -26.86 -4.90 17.97
CA LEU A 53 -27.21 -6.29 18.27
C LEU A 53 -27.21 -6.55 19.78
N PHE A 54 -26.21 -6.05 20.50
CA PHE A 54 -26.12 -6.20 21.95
C PHE A 54 -27.29 -5.52 22.68
N TYR A 55 -27.65 -4.31 22.25
CA TYR A 55 -28.83 -3.60 22.76
C TYR A 55 -30.12 -4.39 22.51
N GLN A 56 -30.31 -4.86 21.28
CA GLN A 56 -31.49 -5.62 20.88
C GLN A 56 -31.62 -6.91 21.71
N LEU A 57 -30.53 -7.69 21.84
CA LEU A 57 -30.47 -8.91 22.63
C LEU A 57 -30.82 -8.69 24.11
N THR A 58 -30.39 -7.57 24.68
CA THR A 58 -30.66 -7.21 26.08
C THR A 58 -32.13 -6.82 26.31
N VAL A 59 -32.75 -6.13 25.34
CA VAL A 59 -34.11 -5.61 25.48
C VAL A 59 -35.19 -6.64 25.15
N HIS A 60 -35.04 -7.42 24.09
CA HIS A 60 -36.10 -8.34 23.63
C HIS A 60 -35.89 -9.80 24.09
N GLY A 61 -34.71 -10.14 24.60
CA GLY A 61 -34.37 -11.50 25.02
C GLY A 61 -34.28 -12.49 23.85
N VAL A 62 -33.61 -13.62 24.08
CA VAL A 62 -33.39 -14.66 23.06
C VAL A 62 -34.59 -15.64 23.06
N GLY A 63 -35.79 -15.13 22.78
CA GLY A 63 -37.02 -15.93 22.82
C GLY A 63 -37.34 -16.69 21.53
N SER A 64 -36.81 -16.25 20.39
CA SER A 64 -37.07 -16.81 19.06
C SER A 64 -35.80 -17.36 18.41
N SER A 65 -35.96 -18.23 17.40
CA SER A 65 -34.85 -18.71 16.57
C SER A 65 -34.03 -17.52 16.06
N PHE A 66 -32.72 -17.52 16.34
CA PHE A 66 -31.79 -16.43 15.98
C PHE A 66 -31.89 -16.01 14.51
N LEU A 67 -32.15 -16.95 13.61
CA LEU A 67 -32.33 -16.69 12.19
C LEU A 67 -33.58 -15.84 11.91
N SER A 68 -34.70 -16.14 12.57
CA SER A 68 -35.95 -15.38 12.44
C SER A 68 -35.78 -13.96 12.99
N PHE A 69 -35.03 -13.83 14.09
CA PHE A 69 -34.67 -12.53 14.66
C PHE A 69 -33.87 -11.67 13.66
N LEU A 70 -32.80 -12.21 13.08
CA LEU A 70 -31.98 -11.51 12.09
C LEU A 70 -32.76 -11.11 10.83
N LEU A 71 -33.66 -11.98 10.35
CA LEU A 71 -34.45 -11.75 9.13
C LEU A 71 -35.65 -10.82 9.36
N SER A 72 -36.12 -10.69 10.61
CA SER A 72 -37.27 -9.85 10.94
C SER A 72 -36.94 -8.35 11.07
N ASP A 73 -35.66 -8.02 11.33
CA ASP A 73 -35.22 -6.64 11.56
C ASP A 73 -34.50 -6.10 10.31
N ILE A 74 -35.17 -5.14 9.64
CA ILE A 74 -34.63 -4.48 8.46
C ILE A 74 -33.31 -3.73 8.72
N TYR A 75 -33.09 -3.25 9.95
CA TYR A 75 -31.87 -2.56 10.32
C TYR A 75 -30.69 -3.53 10.39
N ILE A 76 -30.90 -4.73 10.95
CA ILE A 76 -29.89 -5.79 10.96
C ILE A 76 -29.53 -6.22 9.54
N LEU A 77 -30.53 -6.41 8.67
CA LEU A 77 -30.30 -6.75 7.27
C LEU A 77 -29.52 -5.66 6.53
N SER A 78 -29.87 -4.39 6.73
CA SER A 78 -29.15 -3.25 6.14
C SER A 78 -27.70 -3.17 6.64
N TRP A 79 -27.46 -3.48 7.92
CA TRP A 79 -26.12 -3.53 8.50
C TRP A 79 -25.29 -4.69 7.93
N LEU A 80 -25.87 -5.88 7.78
CA LEU A 80 -25.19 -7.01 7.13
C LEU A 80 -24.80 -6.68 5.68
N ALA A 81 -25.69 -6.01 4.94
CA ALA A 81 -25.38 -5.52 3.60
C ALA A 81 -24.24 -4.49 3.61
N ALA A 82 -24.26 -3.53 4.55
CA ALA A 82 -23.19 -2.54 4.72
C ALA A 82 -21.85 -3.19 5.10
N LEU A 83 -21.85 -4.22 5.95
CA LEU A 83 -20.67 -5.01 6.28
C LEU A 83 -20.11 -5.72 5.05
N PHE A 84 -20.97 -6.34 4.25
CA PHE A 84 -20.53 -7.01 3.03
C PHE A 84 -19.90 -6.03 2.03
N ILE A 85 -20.53 -4.86 1.83
CA ILE A 85 -20.02 -3.81 0.94
C ILE A 85 -18.66 -3.29 1.44
N THR A 86 -18.56 -2.96 2.73
CA THR A 86 -17.31 -2.43 3.31
C THR A 86 -16.20 -3.48 3.32
N TYR A 87 -16.52 -4.75 3.55
CA TYR A 87 -15.58 -5.87 3.39
C TYR A 87 -15.06 -5.97 1.96
N LYS A 88 -15.94 -5.93 0.95
CA LYS A 88 -15.53 -5.96 -0.46
C LYS A 88 -14.69 -4.75 -0.86
N LEU A 89 -15.01 -3.57 -0.33
CA LEU A 89 -14.19 -2.38 -0.51
C LEU A 89 -12.80 -2.55 0.11
N PHE A 90 -12.71 -3.08 1.33
CA PHE A 90 -11.45 -3.37 1.99
C PHE A 90 -10.60 -4.38 1.19
N GLU A 91 -11.20 -5.51 0.77
CA GLU A 91 -10.55 -6.52 -0.06
C GLU A 91 -9.99 -5.92 -1.36
N ALA A 92 -10.78 -5.08 -2.05
CA ALA A 92 -10.36 -4.42 -3.27
C ALA A 92 -9.23 -3.41 -3.05
N LYS A 93 -9.18 -2.73 -1.89
CA LYS A 93 -8.06 -1.84 -1.53
C LYS A 93 -6.82 -2.63 -1.15
N SER A 94 -6.97 -3.76 -0.46
CA SER A 94 -5.87 -4.64 -0.07
C SER A 94 -5.13 -5.15 -1.31
N LYS A 95 -5.87 -5.65 -2.30
CA LYS A 95 -5.27 -6.10 -3.58
C LYS A 95 -4.55 -4.98 -4.34
N LYS A 96 -5.04 -3.74 -4.23
CA LYS A 96 -4.39 -2.57 -4.84
C LYS A 96 -3.12 -2.15 -4.11
N PHE A 97 -3.09 -2.31 -2.80
CA PHE A 97 -1.91 -2.07 -1.99
C PHE A 97 -0.83 -3.11 -2.30
N GLU A 98 -1.18 -4.40 -2.23
CA GLU A 98 -0.27 -5.51 -2.56
C GLU A 98 0.31 -5.38 -3.97
N LYS A 99 -0.51 -4.97 -4.95
CA LYS A 99 0.01 -4.68 -6.29
C LYS A 99 1.01 -3.51 -6.29
N ALA A 100 0.72 -2.42 -5.59
CA ALA A 100 1.60 -1.26 -5.56
C ALA A 100 2.92 -1.55 -4.81
N GLU A 101 2.87 -2.41 -3.81
CA GLU A 101 4.03 -2.94 -3.08
C GLU A 101 4.88 -3.82 -4.00
N ASN A 102 4.27 -4.79 -4.68
CA ASN A 102 4.97 -5.65 -5.65
C ASN A 102 5.59 -4.84 -6.80
N ASP A 103 4.85 -3.88 -7.37
CA ASP A 103 5.36 -2.99 -8.43
C ASP A 103 6.58 -2.17 -7.94
N PHE A 104 6.61 -1.78 -6.65
CA PHE A 104 7.74 -1.07 -6.05
C PHE A 104 8.94 -1.98 -5.81
N ASP A 105 8.72 -3.18 -5.27
CA ASP A 105 9.78 -4.14 -5.01
C ASP A 105 10.41 -4.68 -6.30
N GLU A 106 9.60 -4.97 -7.33
CA GLU A 106 10.11 -5.37 -8.66
C GLU A 106 10.94 -4.25 -9.28
N LEU A 107 10.48 -3.00 -9.21
CA LEU A 107 11.24 -1.85 -9.70
C LEU A 107 12.56 -1.67 -8.92
N LYS A 108 12.54 -1.86 -7.60
CA LYS A 108 13.71 -1.79 -6.73
C LYS A 108 14.74 -2.86 -7.12
N GLU A 109 14.30 -4.10 -7.33
CA GLU A 109 15.17 -5.21 -7.76
C GLU A 109 15.77 -4.97 -9.15
N ASP A 110 14.95 -4.57 -10.12
CA ASP A 110 15.39 -4.25 -11.48
C ASP A 110 16.46 -3.16 -11.49
N ILE A 111 16.31 -2.15 -10.63
CA ILE A 111 17.29 -1.07 -10.50
C ILE A 111 18.58 -1.58 -9.85
N ILE A 112 18.50 -2.40 -8.81
CA ILE A 112 19.68 -3.00 -8.15
C ILE A 112 20.44 -3.86 -9.16
N ASP A 113 19.75 -4.70 -9.93
CA ASP A 113 20.38 -5.58 -10.92
C ASP A 113 20.98 -4.82 -12.09
N ARG A 114 20.31 -3.77 -12.59
CA ARG A 114 20.87 -2.90 -13.64
C ARG A 114 21.94 -1.96 -13.13
N SER A 115 22.03 -1.74 -11.82
CA SER A 115 23.00 -0.81 -11.23
C SER A 115 24.44 -1.30 -11.41
N SER A 116 24.70 -2.60 -11.35
CA SER A 116 26.05 -3.13 -11.61
C SER A 116 26.50 -2.92 -13.06
N ASP A 117 25.56 -2.91 -14.01
CA ASP A 117 25.87 -2.74 -15.44
C ASP A 117 26.12 -1.28 -15.81
N ILE A 118 25.52 -0.32 -15.10
CA ILE A 118 25.60 1.11 -15.42
C ILE A 118 26.75 1.80 -14.70
N TRP A 119 27.05 1.41 -13.46
CA TRP A 119 28.11 2.00 -12.63
C TRP A 119 29.34 1.07 -12.54
N HIS A 120 29.91 0.71 -13.69
CA HIS A 120 31.06 -0.20 -13.83
C HIS A 120 32.42 0.45 -13.53
N THR A 121 32.48 1.77 -13.28
CA THR A 121 33.73 2.51 -13.03
C THR A 121 33.77 3.05 -11.60
N ALA A 122 34.95 3.05 -10.97
CA ALA A 122 35.12 3.48 -9.56
C ALA A 122 34.59 4.90 -9.25
N GLN A 123 34.71 5.84 -10.20
CA GLN A 123 34.17 7.21 -10.05
C GLN A 123 32.63 7.24 -10.07
N LEU A 124 32.01 6.32 -10.80
CA LEU A 124 30.57 6.17 -10.94
C LEU A 124 29.98 5.45 -9.72
N GLU A 125 30.74 4.54 -9.11
CA GLU A 125 30.37 3.84 -7.88
C GLU A 125 30.26 4.77 -6.66
N GLU A 126 31.15 5.75 -6.52
CA GLU A 126 31.09 6.74 -5.44
C GLU A 126 29.82 7.62 -5.54
N ILE A 127 29.47 8.04 -6.76
CA ILE A 127 28.24 8.79 -7.04
C ILE A 127 27.00 7.95 -6.70
N ARG A 128 26.99 6.65 -7.05
CA ARG A 128 25.91 5.72 -6.69
C ARG A 128 25.74 5.62 -5.18
N MET A 129 26.83 5.49 -4.42
CA MET A 129 26.79 5.33 -2.97
C MET A 129 26.22 6.57 -2.26
N HIS A 130 26.60 7.77 -2.70
CA HIS A 130 26.02 9.02 -2.18
C HIS A 130 24.50 9.07 -2.41
N GLN A 131 24.04 8.60 -3.56
CA GLN A 131 22.64 8.68 -3.95
C GLN A 131 21.78 7.60 -3.26
N TYR A 132 22.34 6.41 -3.04
CA TYR A 132 21.69 5.38 -2.21
C TYR A 132 21.55 5.88 -0.76
N HIS A 133 22.53 6.63 -0.28
CA HIS A 133 22.46 7.27 1.02
C HIS A 133 21.36 8.35 1.06
N ASP A 134 21.27 9.20 0.04
CA ASP A 134 20.21 10.20 -0.11
C ASP A 134 18.81 9.57 -0.16
N LEU A 135 18.62 8.50 -0.95
CA LEU A 135 17.35 7.78 -1.06
C LEU A 135 16.94 7.11 0.26
N LYS A 136 17.91 6.52 0.96
CA LYS A 136 17.68 5.92 2.28
C LYS A 136 17.32 6.98 3.32
N THR A 137 18.03 8.10 3.34
CA THR A 137 17.82 9.14 4.36
C THR A 137 16.60 10.03 4.10
N LYS A 138 16.32 10.39 2.84
CA LYS A 138 15.22 11.30 2.49
C LYS A 138 13.91 10.61 2.17
N HIS A 139 13.96 9.39 1.64
CA HIS A 139 12.79 8.69 1.12
C HIS A 139 12.53 7.34 1.79
N ASP A 140 13.39 6.92 2.73
CA ASP A 140 13.34 5.62 3.40
C ASP A 140 13.37 4.43 2.41
N ILE A 141 14.05 4.63 1.27
CA ILE A 141 14.22 3.61 0.23
C ILE A 141 15.61 3.00 0.38
N ASN A 142 15.67 1.74 0.83
CA ASN A 142 16.92 1.02 1.00
C ASN A 142 17.28 0.25 -0.28
N LEU A 143 18.33 0.71 -0.98
CA LEU A 143 18.86 0.05 -2.18
C LEU A 143 20.13 -0.78 -1.92
N TYR A 144 20.56 -0.91 -0.66
CA TYR A 144 21.78 -1.64 -0.29
C TYR A 144 21.60 -3.16 -0.28
N HIS A 145 20.36 -3.64 -0.25
CA HIS A 145 20.02 -5.06 -0.16
C HIS A 145 18.82 -5.36 -1.08
N LYS A 146 18.81 -6.59 -1.65
CA LYS A 146 17.59 -7.19 -2.19
C LYS A 146 16.66 -7.52 -1.04
#